data_AF-A0A554IGR4-F1
#
_entry.id   AF-A0A554IGR4-F1
#
_cell.length_a   1.000
_cell.length_b   1.000
_cell.length_c   1.000
_cell.angle_alpha   90.00
_cell.angle_beta   90.00
_cell.angle_gamma   90.00
#
_symmetry.space_group_name_H-M   'P 1'
#
loop_
_entity.id
_entity.type
_entity.pdbx_description
1 polymer ?
#
loop_
_entity_poly.entity_id
_entity_poly.type
_entity_poly.pdbx_seq_one_letter_code
_entity_poly.pdbx_strand_id
1 'polypeptide(L)'
;MLLESGKKTPDTYKQSFSELKKTGVLSDPLSKKLVVSAKLRNILVHEYDFEEDYERFYKAAKEAAPAYEDYIRAILAHLPK
;
A
#
# COMPACT_ATOMS: atom_id res chain seq x y z
N MET A 1 -7.46 -3.97 -14.55
CA MET A 1 -7.59 -4.25 -13.09
C MET A 1 -7.90 -3.04 -12.17
N LEU A 2 -7.83 -1.78 -12.62
CA LEU A 2 -8.54 -0.64 -11.98
C LEU A 2 -8.81 0.43 -13.05
N LEU A 3 -7.81 0.69 -13.90
CA LEU A 3 -7.92 1.47 -15.14
C LEU A 3 -8.95 0.90 -16.12
N GLU A 4 -9.02 -0.42 -16.23
CA GLU A 4 -10.00 -1.12 -17.08
C GLU A 4 -11.44 -1.08 -16.55
N SER A 5 -11.64 -0.68 -15.29
CA SER A 5 -12.98 -0.64 -14.67
C SER A 5 -13.75 0.66 -14.95
N GLY A 6 -13.18 1.58 -15.75
CA GLY A 6 -13.80 2.87 -16.07
C GLY A 6 -13.93 3.84 -14.89
N LYS A 7 -13.37 3.49 -13.72
CA LYS A 7 -13.39 4.31 -12.50
C LYS A 7 -12.24 5.30 -12.50
N LYS A 8 -12.46 6.47 -11.89
CA LYS A 8 -11.46 7.53 -11.75
C LYS A 8 -10.17 6.94 -11.15
N THR A 9 -9.04 7.26 -11.78
CA THR A 9 -7.71 6.89 -11.28
C THR A 9 -7.50 7.47 -9.89
N PRO A 10 -6.92 6.69 -8.95
CA PRO A 10 -6.54 7.22 -7.65
C PRO A 10 -5.59 8.40 -7.80
N ASP A 11 -5.87 9.51 -7.11
CA ASP A 11 -5.03 10.71 -7.11
C ASP A 11 -3.80 10.53 -6.18
N THR A 12 -3.79 9.49 -5.31
CA THR A 12 -2.70 9.17 -4.38
C THR A 12 -2.50 7.66 -4.19
N TYR A 13 -1.29 7.25 -3.77
CA TYR A 13 -1.00 5.84 -3.43
C TYR A 13 -1.94 5.26 -2.36
N LYS A 14 -2.34 6.07 -1.38
CA LYS A 14 -3.29 5.67 -0.32
C LYS A 14 -4.67 5.38 -0.90
N GLN A 15 -5.12 6.22 -1.84
CA GLN A 15 -6.40 6.01 -2.51
C GLN A 15 -6.40 4.72 -3.31
N SER A 16 -5.27 4.29 -3.91
CA SER A 16 -5.19 3.02 -4.63
C SER A 16 -5.62 1.83 -3.76
N PHE A 17 -5.13 1.75 -2.51
CA PHE A 17 -5.52 0.68 -1.58
C PHE A 17 -6.96 0.81 -1.08
N SER A 18 -7.48 2.03 -1.00
CA SER A 18 -8.85 2.29 -0.61
C SER A 18 -9.83 1.90 -1.72
N GLU A 19 -9.49 2.16 -2.97
CA GLU A 19 -10.27 1.74 -4.14
C GLU A 19 -10.26 0.23 -4.33
N LEU A 20 -9.10 -0.42 -4.18
CA LEU A 20 -9.02 -1.90 -4.23
C LEU A 20 -9.84 -2.58 -3.14
N LYS A 21 -10.00 -1.95 -1.96
CA LYS A 21 -10.94 -2.43 -0.94
C LYS A 21 -12.39 -2.33 -1.43
N LYS A 22 -12.78 -1.20 -2.03
CA LYS A 22 -14.15 -0.99 -2.53
C LYS A 22 -14.53 -1.97 -3.64
N THR A 23 -13.56 -2.46 -4.41
CA THR A 23 -13.77 -3.47 -5.45
C THR A 23 -13.71 -4.91 -4.92
N GLY A 24 -13.53 -5.11 -3.61
CA GLY A 24 -13.47 -6.43 -3.00
C GLY A 24 -12.10 -7.14 -3.13
N VAL A 25 -11.13 -6.50 -3.78
CA VAL A 25 -9.79 -7.08 -4.00
C VAL A 25 -9.02 -7.16 -2.68
N LEU A 26 -9.13 -6.14 -1.83
CA LEU A 26 -8.50 -6.12 -0.51
C LEU A 26 -9.53 -6.19 0.61
N SER A 27 -9.21 -6.93 1.67
CA SER A 27 -9.96 -6.87 2.92
C SER A 27 -9.75 -5.54 3.64
N ASP A 28 -10.68 -5.15 4.50
CA ASP A 28 -10.56 -3.92 5.31
C ASP A 28 -9.27 -3.90 6.19
N PRO A 29 -8.91 -4.99 6.90
CA PRO A 29 -7.68 -5.02 7.67
C PRO A 29 -6.42 -4.86 6.81
N LEU A 30 -6.38 -5.51 5.64
CA LEU A 30 -5.23 -5.44 4.72
C LEU A 30 -5.09 -4.05 4.10
N SER A 31 -6.19 -3.47 3.64
CA SER A 31 -6.23 -2.11 3.09
C SER A 31 -5.73 -1.07 4.10
N LYS A 32 -6.15 -1.16 5.36
CA LYS A 32 -5.67 -0.27 6.44
C LYS A 32 -4.16 -0.36 6.65
N LYS A 33 -3.59 -1.57 6.69
CA LYS A 33 -2.13 -1.76 6.83
C LYS A 33 -1.36 -1.13 5.67
N LEU A 34 -1.83 -1.32 4.43
CA LEU A 34 -1.20 -0.77 3.23
C LEU A 34 -1.34 0.76 3.11
N VAL A 35 -2.44 1.34 3.58
CA VAL A 35 -2.60 2.80 3.65
C VAL A 35 -1.61 3.43 4.62
N VAL A 36 -1.33 2.76 5.75
CA VAL A 36 -0.31 3.19 6.70
C VAL A 36 1.08 3.09 6.08
N SER A 37 1.41 1.97 5.42
CA SER A 37 2.71 1.79 4.77
C SER A 37 2.97 2.81 3.65
N ALA A 38 1.93 3.27 2.93
CA ALA A 38 2.06 4.30 1.90
C ALA A 38 2.62 5.65 2.43
N LYS A 39 2.55 5.90 3.73
CA LYS A 39 3.17 7.09 4.36
C LYS A 39 4.70 6.96 4.49
N LEU A 40 5.23 5.73 4.50
CA LEU A 40 6.67 5.46 4.69
C LEU A 40 7.52 5.95 3.53
N ARG A 41 6.95 6.03 2.32
CA ARG A 41 7.61 6.65 1.17
C ARG A 41 8.09 8.07 1.48
N ASN A 42 7.34 8.83 2.28
CA ASN A 42 7.71 10.20 2.59
C ASN A 42 9.03 10.24 3.39
N ILE A 43 9.25 9.27 4.29
CA ILE A 43 10.48 9.15 5.07
C ILE A 43 11.69 8.90 4.14
N LEU A 44 11.52 8.08 3.11
CA LEU A 44 12.57 7.82 2.11
C LEU A 44 12.89 9.00 1.19
N VAL A 45 11.97 9.96 1.06
CA VAL A 45 12.07 11.09 0.12
C VAL A 45 12.43 12.39 0.85
N HIS A 46 12.26 12.46 2.17
CA HIS A 46 12.68 13.61 2.96
C HIS A 46 14.20 13.57 3.19
N GLU A 47 14.89 14.66 2.85
CA GLU A 47 16.36 14.76 2.80
C GLU A 47 16.98 15.36 4.07
N TYR A 48 16.20 15.60 5.13
CA TYR A 48 16.60 16.54 6.18
C TYR A 48 17.13 15.89 7.48
N ASP A 49 16.84 14.63 7.81
CA ASP A 49 17.31 14.01 9.06
C ASP A 49 17.51 12.48 8.98
N PHE A 50 18.60 12.06 8.32
CA PHE A 50 18.77 10.69 7.84
C PHE A 50 18.79 9.60 8.94
N GLU A 51 19.42 9.81 10.10
CA GLU A 51 19.63 8.72 11.07
C GLU A 51 18.33 8.30 11.80
N GLU A 52 17.57 9.26 12.34
CA GLU A 52 16.29 8.98 13.01
C GLU A 52 15.25 8.47 12.01
N ASP A 53 15.24 9.01 10.80
CA ASP A 53 14.33 8.60 9.74
C ASP A 53 14.61 7.18 9.24
N TYR A 54 15.88 6.72 9.19
CA TYR A 54 16.20 5.36 8.77
C TYR A 54 15.79 4.30 9.79
N GLU A 55 16.00 4.52 11.09
CA GLU A 55 15.57 3.55 12.10
C GLU A 55 14.04 3.44 12.12
N ARG A 56 13.36 4.59 12.06
CA ARG A 56 11.90 4.67 11.98
C ARG A 56 11.37 3.99 10.71
N PHE A 57 12.01 4.23 9.57
CA PHE A 57 11.68 3.57 8.32
C PHE A 57 11.86 2.05 8.43
N TYR A 58 13.01 1.60 8.91
CA TYR A 58 13.32 0.17 9.04
C TYR A 58 12.30 -0.57 9.91
N LYS A 59 11.98 -0.03 11.09
CA LYS A 59 10.98 -0.61 11.99
C LYS A 59 9.61 -0.72 11.30
N ALA A 60 9.14 0.39 10.72
CA ALA A 60 7.83 0.42 10.08
C ALA A 60 7.76 -0.43 8.80
N ALA A 61 8.84 -0.49 8.01
CA ALA A 61 8.93 -1.34 6.83
C ALA A 61 8.90 -2.82 7.21
N LYS A 62 9.62 -3.21 8.27
CA LYS A 62 9.62 -4.58 8.79
C LYS A 62 8.23 -5.01 9.28
N GLU A 63 7.51 -4.12 9.96
CA GLU A 63 6.12 -4.35 10.39
C GLU A 63 5.13 -4.44 9.22
N ALA A 64 5.35 -3.66 8.16
CA ALA A 64 4.49 -3.62 6.98
C ALA A 64 4.77 -4.76 5.98
N ALA A 65 5.97 -5.33 5.97
CA ALA A 65 6.39 -6.32 4.98
C ALA A 65 5.42 -7.52 4.83
N PRO A 66 4.90 -8.14 5.90
CA PRO A 66 3.93 -9.23 5.77
C PRO A 66 2.64 -8.81 5.03
N ALA A 67 2.22 -7.55 5.15
CA ALA A 67 1.04 -7.06 4.44
C ALA A 67 1.25 -7.03 2.91
N TYR A 68 2.48 -6.93 2.43
CA TYR A 68 2.77 -6.99 1.00
C TYR A 68 2.71 -8.41 0.45
N GLU A 69 3.01 -9.44 1.24
CA GLU A 69 2.75 -10.83 0.85
C GLU A 69 1.26 -11.08 0.65
N ASP A 70 0.45 -10.64 1.60
CA ASP A 70 -1.01 -10.76 1.53
C ASP A 70 -1.60 -9.93 0.38
N TYR A 71 -1.03 -8.75 0.12
CA TYR A 71 -1.38 -7.93 -1.03
C TYR A 71 -1.15 -8.68 -2.34
N ILE A 72 0.04 -9.27 -2.54
CA ILE A 72 0.36 -10.02 -3.75
C ILE A 72 -0.61 -11.19 -3.93
N ARG A 73 -0.88 -11.97 -2.87
CA ARG A 73 -1.86 -13.07 -2.92
C ARG A 73 -3.25 -12.57 -3.32
N ALA A 74 -3.69 -11.45 -2.75
CA ALA A 74 -4.99 -10.85 -3.03
C ALA A 74 -5.10 -10.38 -4.49
N ILE A 75 -4.06 -9.75 -5.04
CA ILE A 75 -4.01 -9.36 -6.45
C ILE A 75 -4.04 -10.60 -7.35
N LEU A 76 -3.18 -11.59 -7.11
CA LEU A 76 -3.12 -12.81 -7.92
C LEU A 76 -4.46 -13.56 -7.94
N ALA A 77 -5.18 -13.60 -6.82
CA ALA A 77 -6.50 -14.22 -6.74
C ALA A 77 -7.57 -13.52 -7.59
N HIS A 78 -7.37 -12.24 -7.94
CA HIS A 78 -8.31 -11.43 -8.72
C HIS A 78 -7.88 -11.23 -10.18
N LEU A 79 -6.71 -11.72 -10.58
CA LEU A 79 -6.27 -11.67 -11.97
C LEU A 79 -6.97 -12.76 -12.79
N PRO A 80 -7.38 -12.46 -14.04
CA PRO A 80 -7.86 -13.48 -14.96
C PRO A 80 -6.74 -14.50 -15.23
N LYS A 81 -7.12 -15.76 -15.40
CA LYS A 81 -6.21 -16.86 -15.75
C LYS A 81 -5.79 -16.81 -17.21
#